data_AF-A0A922S1X1-F1
#
_entry.id   AF-A0A922S1X1-F1
#
_cell.length_a   1.000
_cell.length_b   1.000
_cell.length_c   1.000
_cell.angle_alpha   90.00
_cell.angle_beta   90.00
_cell.angle_gamma   90.00
#
_symmetry.space_group_name_H-M   'P 1'
#
loop_
_entity.id
_entity.type
_entity.pdbx_description
1 polymer ?
#
loop_
_entity_poly.entity_id
_entity_poly.type
_entity_poly.pdbx_seq_one_letter_code
_entity_poly.pdbx_strand_id
1 'polypeptide(L)'
;MCRAAASLSSTRLTHELWSGIEQARIMQHIAGEIGLESDKRSDVLSNITERMKAIWSYITSHKRLKFSLHGEADGLMSGLKYLDGFLNDLSQSPKVSNSLLIEDSQNPDFFPNISRNTFFAMPYTVHYVAKAIEAPSYDSEDYASYRVLAHLLSFKYLHREIREKGGAYGGGAIAKPEAFLFYSYRDPYPLKTLSSFENAIKWASSREFQDQDIKEAKLSVFQELDYPVSAGSRGLTRFLNGISDDLRQSHRNQVFSVDASRIKDISGKMVQKLSDTSDFHNVGRVVIGPQSSPDWIQDTFGQDSKIIWERVIMMI
;
A
#
# COMPACT_ATOMS: atom_id res chain seq x y z
N MET A 1 0.79 3.77 -5.95
CA MET A 1 1.43 3.58 -4.63
C MET A 1 1.43 2.12 -4.18
N CYS A 2 0.28 1.42 -4.17
CA CYS A 2 0.20 -0.01 -3.80
C CYS A 2 1.24 -0.86 -4.53
N ARG A 3 1.26 -0.79 -5.87
CA ARG A 3 2.22 -1.50 -6.71
C ARG A 3 3.68 -1.17 -6.40
N ALA A 4 4.00 0.05 -6.02
CA ALA A 4 5.37 0.43 -5.67
C ALA A 4 5.81 -0.21 -4.34
N ALA A 5 4.87 -0.42 -3.41
CA ALA A 5 5.15 -1.06 -2.13
C ALA A 5 5.04 -2.59 -2.17
N ALA A 6 4.50 -3.17 -3.25
CA ALA A 6 4.16 -4.58 -3.34
C ALA A 6 5.35 -5.52 -3.11
N SER A 7 6.57 -5.10 -3.45
CA SER A 7 7.77 -5.90 -3.25
C SER A 7 8.42 -5.75 -1.87
N LEU A 8 7.88 -4.90 -0.98
CA LEU A 8 8.49 -4.58 0.31
C LEU A 8 8.08 -5.55 1.42
N SER A 9 6.84 -6.03 1.42
CA SER A 9 6.35 -7.01 2.40
C SER A 9 5.18 -7.82 1.85
N SER A 10 4.92 -8.98 2.45
CA SER A 10 3.77 -9.83 2.11
C SER A 10 2.43 -9.11 2.31
N THR A 11 2.32 -8.27 3.34
CA THR A 11 1.15 -7.42 3.59
C THR A 11 0.92 -6.45 2.42
N ARG A 12 1.99 -5.83 1.92
CA ARG A 12 1.91 -4.87 0.81
C ARG A 12 1.60 -5.55 -0.52
N LEU A 13 2.19 -6.71 -0.74
CA LEU A 13 1.87 -7.55 -1.90
C LEU A 13 0.39 -7.96 -1.89
N THR A 14 -0.10 -8.45 -0.77
CA THR A 14 -1.51 -8.78 -0.58
C THR A 14 -2.38 -7.58 -0.96
N HIS A 15 -2.08 -6.40 -0.42
CA HIS A 15 -2.85 -5.19 -0.77
C HIS A 15 -2.86 -4.88 -2.28
N GLU A 16 -1.75 -5.10 -3.00
CA GLU A 16 -1.68 -4.94 -4.46
C GLU A 16 -2.53 -5.98 -5.21
N LEU A 17 -2.54 -7.24 -4.77
CA LEU A 17 -3.35 -8.30 -5.37
C LEU A 17 -4.86 -8.13 -5.15
N TRP A 18 -5.25 -7.50 -4.03
CA TRP A 18 -6.67 -7.31 -3.69
C TRP A 18 -7.26 -5.97 -4.14
N SER A 19 -6.44 -4.93 -4.31
CA SER A 19 -6.93 -3.56 -4.57
C SER A 19 -6.05 -2.74 -5.51
N GLY A 20 -4.99 -3.34 -6.06
CA GLY A 20 -4.01 -2.68 -6.90
C GLY A 20 -4.25 -2.88 -8.40
N ILE A 21 -3.21 -2.60 -9.19
CA ILE A 21 -3.26 -2.74 -10.64
C ILE A 21 -3.19 -4.20 -11.06
N GLU A 22 -2.52 -5.06 -10.28
CA GLU A 22 -2.55 -6.51 -10.50
C GLU A 22 -3.94 -7.10 -10.33
N GLN A 23 -4.73 -6.61 -9.36
CA GLN A 23 -6.13 -7.00 -9.24
C GLN A 23 -6.90 -6.70 -10.53
N ALA A 24 -6.73 -5.50 -11.09
CA ALA A 24 -7.34 -5.12 -12.36
C ALA A 24 -6.89 -6.02 -13.52
N ARG A 25 -5.59 -6.37 -13.57
CA ARG A 25 -5.06 -7.29 -14.59
C ARG A 25 -5.65 -8.70 -14.48
N ILE A 26 -5.80 -9.22 -13.25
CA ILE A 26 -6.47 -10.51 -13.01
C ILE A 26 -7.92 -10.44 -13.50
N MET A 27 -8.65 -9.35 -13.20
CA MET A 27 -10.02 -9.18 -13.66
C MET A 27 -10.11 -9.10 -15.19
N GLN A 28 -9.18 -8.40 -15.85
CA GLN A 28 -9.10 -8.33 -17.31
C GLN A 28 -8.80 -9.70 -17.94
N HIS A 29 -7.89 -10.48 -17.34
CA HIS A 29 -7.58 -11.82 -17.80
C HIS A 29 -8.80 -12.74 -17.72
N ILE A 30 -9.50 -12.75 -16.57
CA ILE A 30 -10.73 -13.53 -16.38
C ILE A 30 -11.81 -13.09 -17.40
N ALA A 31 -11.99 -11.79 -17.60
CA ALA A 31 -12.95 -11.27 -18.58
C ALA A 31 -12.62 -11.72 -20.01
N GLY A 32 -11.33 -11.72 -20.39
CA GLY A 32 -10.86 -12.20 -21.68
C GLY A 32 -11.14 -13.69 -21.90
N GLU A 33 -10.93 -14.52 -20.87
CA GLU A 33 -11.23 -15.96 -20.92
C GLU A 33 -12.73 -16.25 -21.03
N ILE A 34 -13.59 -15.46 -20.37
CA ILE A 34 -15.05 -15.59 -20.50
C ILE A 34 -15.52 -15.18 -21.91
N GLY A 35 -14.81 -14.23 -22.55
CA GLY A 35 -15.10 -13.77 -23.91
C GLY A 35 -14.84 -14.80 -25.02
N LEU A 36 -14.26 -15.96 -24.70
CA LEU A 36 -13.98 -17.05 -25.65
C LEU A 36 -15.27 -17.71 -26.20
N GLU A 37 -15.11 -18.55 -27.23
CA GLU A 37 -16.18 -19.35 -27.85
C GLU A 37 -16.94 -20.23 -26.83
N SER A 38 -18.16 -20.66 -27.17
CA SER A 38 -19.13 -21.28 -26.25
C SER A 38 -18.56 -22.42 -25.41
N ASP A 39 -17.77 -23.30 -26.03
CA ASP A 39 -17.34 -24.54 -25.40
C ASP A 39 -16.27 -24.26 -24.34
N LYS A 40 -15.32 -23.36 -24.63
CA LYS A 40 -14.28 -22.93 -23.68
C LYS A 40 -14.83 -22.05 -22.56
N ARG A 41 -15.87 -21.25 -22.85
CA ARG A 41 -16.53 -20.40 -21.85
C ARG A 41 -17.14 -21.24 -20.74
N SER A 42 -17.79 -22.36 -21.07
CA SER A 42 -18.40 -23.24 -20.08
C SER A 42 -17.36 -23.79 -19.10
N ASP A 43 -16.21 -24.23 -19.60
CA ASP A 43 -15.12 -24.76 -18.77
C ASP A 43 -14.54 -23.69 -17.83
N VAL A 44 -14.32 -22.47 -18.34
CA VAL A 44 -13.83 -21.33 -17.54
C VAL A 44 -14.81 -21.00 -16.42
N LEU A 45 -16.11 -20.91 -16.72
CA LEU A 45 -17.15 -20.63 -15.71
C LEU A 45 -17.26 -21.74 -14.67
N SER A 46 -17.11 -23.01 -15.08
CA SER A 46 -17.07 -24.14 -14.17
C SER A 46 -15.90 -24.04 -13.19
N ASN A 47 -14.69 -23.78 -13.70
CA ASN A 47 -13.48 -23.60 -12.89
C ASN A 47 -13.60 -22.42 -11.90
N ILE A 48 -14.12 -21.27 -12.33
CA ILE A 48 -14.38 -20.12 -11.44
C ILE A 48 -15.38 -20.51 -10.35
N THR A 49 -16.47 -21.20 -10.72
CA THR A 49 -17.49 -21.64 -9.77
C THR A 49 -16.92 -22.59 -8.72
N GLU A 50 -16.08 -23.54 -9.14
CA GLU A 50 -15.38 -24.45 -8.23
C GLU A 50 -14.45 -23.70 -7.27
N ARG A 51 -13.68 -22.71 -7.76
CA ARG A 51 -12.82 -21.87 -6.92
C ARG A 51 -13.61 -21.03 -5.94
N MET A 52 -14.72 -20.42 -6.35
CA MET A 52 -15.60 -19.66 -5.47
C MET A 52 -16.20 -20.56 -4.37
N LYS A 53 -16.61 -21.78 -4.70
CA LYS A 53 -17.07 -22.78 -3.72
C LYS A 53 -15.96 -23.18 -2.74
N ALA A 54 -14.73 -23.35 -3.22
CA ALA A 54 -13.58 -23.67 -2.37
C ALA A 54 -13.24 -22.51 -1.42
N ILE A 55 -13.24 -21.27 -1.91
CA ILE A 55 -13.07 -20.06 -1.08
C ILE A 55 -14.18 -19.97 -0.03
N TRP A 56 -15.44 -20.17 -0.43
CA TRP A 56 -16.59 -20.19 0.49
C TRP A 56 -16.40 -21.22 1.61
N SER A 57 -16.06 -22.46 1.25
CA SER A 57 -15.78 -23.54 2.21
C SER A 57 -14.66 -23.16 3.20
N TYR A 58 -13.63 -22.48 2.70
CA TYR A 58 -12.50 -22.03 3.53
C TYR A 58 -12.90 -20.90 4.51
N ILE A 59 -13.59 -19.85 4.04
CA ILE A 59 -13.91 -18.67 4.85
C ILE A 59 -15.01 -18.92 5.87
N THR A 60 -15.93 -19.85 5.59
CA THR A 60 -17.10 -20.15 6.45
C THR A 60 -16.79 -21.06 7.62
N SER A 61 -15.53 -21.46 7.79
CA SER A 61 -15.11 -22.20 8.98
C SER A 61 -15.35 -21.38 10.25
N HIS A 62 -16.13 -21.92 11.18
CA HIS A 62 -16.50 -21.27 12.44
C HIS A 62 -15.31 -20.80 13.29
N LYS A 63 -14.12 -21.40 13.09
CA LYS A 63 -12.87 -21.01 13.77
C LYS A 63 -12.23 -19.73 13.21
N ARG A 64 -12.63 -19.29 12.01
CA ARG A 64 -12.04 -18.16 11.27
C ARG A 64 -12.91 -16.91 11.29
N LEU A 65 -14.16 -17.03 11.73
CA LEU A 65 -15.10 -15.92 11.78
C LEU A 65 -14.92 -15.11 13.07
N LYS A 66 -14.92 -13.79 12.92
CA LYS A 66 -14.97 -12.82 14.00
C LYS A 66 -16.03 -11.79 13.65
N PHE A 67 -16.80 -11.35 14.64
CA PHE A 67 -17.87 -10.38 14.45
C PHE A 67 -17.62 -9.15 15.33
N SER A 68 -17.97 -7.98 14.80
CA SER A 68 -18.01 -6.72 15.53
C SER A 68 -19.41 -6.15 15.32
N LEU A 69 -20.14 -5.93 16.41
CA LEU A 69 -21.49 -5.39 16.38
C LEU A 69 -21.49 -4.01 17.03
N HIS A 70 -22.14 -3.07 16.38
CA HIS A 70 -22.27 -1.68 16.84
C HIS A 70 -23.74 -1.29 16.83
N GLY A 71 -24.24 -0.80 17.96
CA GLY A 71 -25.62 -0.41 18.11
C GLY A 71 -25.96 -0.05 19.54
N GLU A 72 -27.20 0.40 19.75
CA GLU A 72 -27.77 0.57 21.07
C GLU A 72 -28.14 -0.78 21.69
N ALA A 73 -28.33 -0.82 23.02
CA ALA A 73 -28.52 -2.07 23.76
C ALA A 73 -29.65 -2.95 23.20
N ASP A 74 -30.82 -2.35 22.92
CA ASP A 74 -31.98 -3.09 22.40
C ASP A 74 -31.75 -3.63 20.98
N GLY A 75 -31.05 -2.85 20.14
CA GLY A 75 -30.65 -3.24 18.80
C GLY A 75 -29.62 -4.37 18.81
N LEU A 76 -28.64 -4.31 19.72
CA LEU A 76 -27.64 -5.36 19.90
C LEU A 76 -28.25 -6.67 20.39
N MET A 77 -29.21 -6.62 21.32
CA MET A 77 -29.93 -7.81 21.78
C MET A 77 -30.65 -8.52 20.64
N SER A 78 -31.26 -7.76 19.71
CA SER A 78 -31.89 -8.31 18.51
C SER A 78 -30.85 -8.82 17.51
N GLY A 79 -29.77 -8.06 17.30
CA GLY A 79 -28.66 -8.41 16.42
C GLY A 79 -27.96 -9.71 16.82
N LEU A 80 -27.78 -9.96 18.12
CA LEU A 80 -27.22 -11.20 18.63
C LEU A 80 -28.09 -12.41 18.28
N LYS A 81 -29.42 -12.29 18.38
CA LYS A 81 -30.34 -13.38 17.97
C LYS A 81 -30.23 -13.69 16.48
N TYR A 82 -30.11 -12.67 15.62
CA TYR A 82 -29.89 -12.88 14.19
C TYR A 82 -28.53 -13.49 13.90
N LEU A 83 -27.49 -13.09 14.63
CA LEU A 83 -26.16 -13.66 14.51
C LEU A 83 -26.16 -15.14 14.92
N ASP A 84 -26.81 -15.50 16.02
CA ASP A 84 -26.94 -16.89 16.45
C ASP A 84 -27.67 -17.74 15.40
N GLY A 85 -28.75 -17.21 14.81
CA GLY A 85 -29.44 -17.84 13.69
C GLY A 85 -28.51 -18.06 12.49
N PHE A 86 -27.79 -17.03 12.08
CA PHE A 86 -26.82 -17.11 10.98
C PHE A 86 -25.72 -18.16 11.24
N LEU A 87 -25.17 -18.22 12.46
CA LEU A 87 -24.14 -19.19 12.82
C LEU A 87 -24.69 -20.64 12.80
N ASN A 88 -25.93 -20.82 13.23
CA ASN A 88 -26.62 -22.11 13.13
C ASN A 88 -26.79 -22.54 11.66
N ASP A 89 -27.27 -21.66 10.79
CA ASP A 89 -27.43 -21.92 9.36
C ASP A 89 -26.08 -22.26 8.69
N LEU A 90 -25.02 -21.54 9.09
CA LEU A 90 -23.67 -21.77 8.59
C LEU A 90 -23.13 -23.15 9.01
N SER A 91 -23.40 -23.57 10.24
CA SER A 91 -22.99 -24.89 10.75
C SER A 91 -23.67 -26.07 10.03
N GLN A 92 -24.87 -25.83 9.50
CA GLN A 92 -25.66 -26.82 8.76
C GLN A 92 -25.35 -26.81 7.26
N SER A 93 -24.61 -25.82 6.77
CA SER A 93 -24.26 -25.72 5.36
C SER A 93 -23.43 -26.93 4.91
N PRO A 94 -23.68 -27.46 3.70
CA PRO A 94 -22.94 -28.61 3.21
C PRO A 94 -21.45 -28.33 3.24
N LYS A 95 -20.68 -29.20 3.91
CA LYS A 95 -19.22 -29.18 3.77
C LYS A 95 -18.92 -29.51 2.30
N VAL A 96 -18.48 -28.51 1.55
CA VAL A 96 -18.02 -28.74 0.18
C VAL A 96 -16.79 -29.62 0.27
N SER A 97 -16.87 -30.86 -0.20
CA SER A 97 -15.70 -31.72 -0.39
C SER A 97 -14.79 -31.03 -1.40
N ASN A 98 -13.67 -30.50 -0.93
CA ASN A 98 -12.68 -29.90 -1.81
C ASN A 98 -11.90 -31.00 -2.53
N SER A 99 -12.05 -31.10 -3.85
CA SER A 99 -11.11 -31.81 -4.73
C SER A 99 -9.79 -31.04 -4.87
N LEU A 100 -9.82 -29.72 -4.67
CA LEU A 100 -8.65 -28.87 -4.55
C LEU A 100 -8.10 -29.00 -3.13
N LEU A 101 -7.07 -29.83 -2.95
CA LEU A 101 -6.25 -29.78 -1.75
C LEU A 101 -5.79 -28.32 -1.60
N ILE A 102 -6.29 -27.66 -0.56
CA ILE A 102 -5.60 -26.48 -0.04
C ILE A 102 -4.33 -27.07 0.54
N GLU A 103 -3.28 -27.17 -0.28
CA GLU A 103 -1.94 -27.38 0.25
C GLU A 103 -1.76 -26.29 1.29
N ASP A 104 -1.75 -26.71 2.55
CA ASP A 104 -1.60 -25.84 3.67
C ASP A 104 -0.17 -25.30 3.60
N SER A 105 -0.01 -24.16 2.93
CA SER A 105 1.00 -23.12 3.12
C SER A 105 2.44 -23.56 3.47
N GLN A 106 2.91 -24.70 2.97
CA GLN A 106 4.33 -25.08 3.09
C GLN A 106 5.23 -24.33 2.11
N ASN A 107 4.64 -23.55 1.21
CA ASN A 107 5.36 -22.57 0.42
C ASN A 107 4.76 -21.18 0.65
N PRO A 108 5.16 -20.47 1.73
CA PRO A 108 4.73 -19.10 1.98
C PRO A 108 5.13 -18.15 0.83
N ASP A 109 5.99 -18.60 -0.09
CA ASP A 109 6.57 -17.85 -1.20
C ASP A 109 5.96 -18.16 -2.57
N PHE A 110 4.71 -18.62 -2.68
CA PHE A 110 3.99 -18.52 -3.98
C PHE A 110 3.55 -17.08 -4.22
N PHE A 111 4.55 -16.21 -4.36
CA PHE A 111 4.37 -14.82 -4.75
C PHE A 111 4.77 -14.69 -6.21
N PRO A 112 3.92 -14.09 -7.07
CA PRO A 112 4.40 -13.70 -8.38
C PRO A 112 5.61 -12.77 -8.17
N ASN A 113 6.73 -13.09 -8.82
CA ASN A 113 7.90 -12.22 -8.80
C ASN A 113 7.53 -10.93 -9.55
N ILE A 114 7.10 -9.92 -8.78
CA ILE A 114 6.66 -8.64 -9.28
C ILE A 114 7.88 -7.75 -9.50
N SER A 115 8.00 -7.16 -10.69
CA SER A 115 9.02 -6.17 -10.95
C SER A 115 8.89 -4.99 -9.99
N ARG A 116 10.04 -4.56 -9.45
CA ARG A 116 10.12 -3.43 -8.53
C ARG A 116 10.03 -2.09 -9.25
N ASN A 117 10.44 -2.02 -10.51
CA ASN A 117 10.33 -0.81 -11.30
C ASN A 117 9.43 -1.11 -12.49
N THR A 118 8.21 -0.56 -12.47
CA THR A 118 7.23 -0.82 -13.53
C THR A 118 6.71 0.49 -14.11
N PHE A 119 6.70 0.59 -15.43
CA PHE A 119 5.97 1.60 -16.17
C PHE A 119 4.70 0.99 -16.77
N PHE A 120 3.54 1.51 -16.37
CA PHE A 120 2.26 1.17 -16.99
C PHE A 120 1.91 2.21 -18.05
N ALA A 121 1.98 1.78 -19.30
CA ALA A 121 1.64 2.57 -20.46
C ALA A 121 0.11 2.56 -20.64
N MET A 122 -0.50 3.74 -20.50
CA MET A 122 -1.93 3.99 -20.56
C MET A 122 -2.23 5.18 -21.51
N PRO A 123 -3.45 5.31 -22.04
CA PRO A 123 -3.85 6.44 -22.89
C PRO A 123 -4.08 7.73 -22.08
N TYR A 124 -3.08 8.13 -21.29
CA TYR A 124 -3.09 9.35 -20.48
C TYR A 124 -2.26 10.45 -21.13
N THR A 125 -2.51 11.70 -20.74
CA THR A 125 -1.73 12.87 -21.14
C THR A 125 -0.73 13.31 -20.07
N VAL A 126 -0.81 12.72 -18.88
CA VAL A 126 0.00 13.03 -17.69
C VAL A 126 0.40 11.74 -16.98
N HIS A 127 1.34 11.84 -16.06
CA HIS A 127 1.88 10.72 -15.30
C HIS A 127 1.35 10.67 -13.85
N TYR A 128 1.46 9.50 -13.25
CA TYR A 128 1.31 9.26 -11.83
C TYR A 128 2.53 8.48 -11.37
N VAL A 129 3.32 9.08 -10.49
CA VAL A 129 4.58 8.49 -10.04
C VAL A 129 4.42 8.04 -8.60
N ALA A 130 4.95 6.88 -8.25
CA ALA A 130 5.09 6.45 -6.89
C ALA A 130 6.48 5.82 -6.67
N LYS A 131 7.08 6.10 -5.51
CA LYS A 131 8.27 5.41 -5.02
C LYS A 131 7.99 4.94 -3.60
N ALA A 132 8.28 3.68 -3.30
CA ALA A 132 8.15 3.13 -1.96
C ALA A 132 9.54 2.73 -1.45
N ILE A 133 9.77 2.98 -0.17
CA ILE A 133 10.95 2.55 0.56
C ILE A 133 10.46 1.79 1.78
N GLU A 134 11.10 0.69 2.15
CA GLU A 134 10.78 -0.03 3.37
C GLU A 134 10.86 0.91 4.60
N ALA A 135 9.86 0.79 5.48
CA ALA A 135 9.78 1.54 6.73
C ALA A 135 9.47 0.59 7.90
N PRO A 136 9.60 1.05 9.16
CA PRO A 136 9.25 0.22 10.31
C PRO A 136 7.77 -0.14 10.38
N SER A 137 7.46 -1.23 11.09
CA SER A 137 6.10 -1.63 11.49
C SER A 137 5.49 -0.63 12.48
N TYR A 138 4.17 -0.72 12.72
CA TYR A 138 3.44 0.25 13.55
C TYR A 138 3.92 0.31 15.01
N ASP A 139 4.34 -0.83 15.55
CA ASP A 139 4.80 -1.03 16.92
C ASP A 139 6.26 -0.62 17.15
N SER A 140 7.00 -0.30 16.09
CA SER A 140 8.37 0.18 16.18
C SER A 140 8.44 1.62 16.70
N GLU A 141 9.37 1.89 17.61
CA GLU A 141 9.65 3.23 18.14
C GLU A 141 10.04 4.24 17.05
N ASP A 142 10.57 3.78 15.92
CA ASP A 142 10.96 4.64 14.81
C ASP A 142 9.77 5.12 13.96
N TYR A 143 8.64 4.40 13.97
CA TYR A 143 7.54 4.66 13.05
C TYR A 143 6.94 6.07 13.22
N ALA A 144 6.85 6.58 14.45
CA ALA A 144 6.42 7.94 14.73
C ALA A 144 7.27 8.99 14.00
N SER A 145 8.60 8.79 13.96
CA SER A 145 9.54 9.69 13.30
C SER A 145 9.36 9.67 11.78
N TYR A 146 9.11 8.50 11.19
CA TYR A 146 8.78 8.37 9.76
C TYR A 146 7.48 9.11 9.41
N ARG A 147 6.46 9.07 10.27
CA ARG A 147 5.21 9.85 10.05
C ARG A 147 5.47 11.35 10.06
N VAL A 148 6.22 11.85 11.04
CA VAL A 148 6.58 13.28 11.12
C VAL A 148 7.43 13.68 9.90
N LEU A 149 8.42 12.88 9.52
CA LEU A 149 9.25 13.12 8.34
C LEU A 149 8.40 13.21 7.05
N ALA A 150 7.41 12.34 6.87
CA ALA A 150 6.56 12.35 5.67
C ALA A 150 5.83 13.70 5.48
N HIS A 151 5.24 14.24 6.55
CA HIS A 151 4.61 15.56 6.51
C HIS A 151 5.64 16.67 6.30
N LEU A 152 6.78 16.60 6.99
CA LEU A 152 7.85 17.59 6.87
C LEU A 152 8.37 17.68 5.42
N LEU A 153 8.67 16.54 4.79
CA LEU A 153 9.07 16.47 3.39
C LEU A 153 7.98 17.00 2.46
N SER A 154 6.72 16.65 2.72
CA SER A 154 5.58 17.07 1.90
C SER A 154 5.47 18.60 1.84
N PHE A 155 5.47 19.27 2.99
CA PHE A 155 5.24 20.70 3.06
C PHE A 155 6.48 21.55 2.78
N LYS A 156 7.67 21.13 3.26
CA LYS A 156 8.87 21.97 3.19
C LYS A 156 9.73 21.72 1.94
N TYR A 157 9.47 20.63 1.19
CA TYR A 157 10.26 20.29 0.01
C TYR A 157 9.41 19.88 -1.21
N LEU A 158 8.64 18.80 -1.08
CA LEU A 158 8.00 18.12 -2.20
C LEU A 158 6.92 18.97 -2.87
N HIS A 159 6.10 19.69 -2.10
CA HIS A 159 5.09 20.60 -2.67
C HIS A 159 5.72 21.63 -3.61
N ARG A 160 6.81 22.27 -3.18
CA ARG A 160 7.52 23.26 -3.99
C ARG A 160 8.16 22.64 -5.23
N GLU A 161 8.88 21.53 -5.07
CA GLU A 161 9.62 20.92 -6.21
C GLU A 161 8.70 20.26 -7.24
N ILE A 162 7.66 19.55 -6.80
CA ILE A 162 6.81 18.73 -7.67
C ILE A 162 5.63 19.54 -8.23
N ARG A 163 4.96 20.34 -7.39
CA ARG A 163 3.78 21.10 -7.80
C ARG A 163 4.13 22.49 -8.31
N GLU A 164 4.78 23.31 -7.48
CA GLU A 164 5.01 24.73 -7.84
C GLU A 164 6.02 24.89 -8.98
N LYS A 165 7.15 24.18 -8.92
CA LYS A 165 8.19 24.20 -9.97
C LYS A 165 8.00 23.13 -11.04
N GLY A 166 7.41 21.99 -10.67
CA GLY A 166 7.25 20.83 -11.56
C GLY A 166 5.96 20.84 -12.36
N GLY A 167 4.95 21.61 -11.94
CA GLY A 167 3.67 21.72 -12.64
C GLY A 167 2.72 20.52 -12.44
N ALA A 168 3.06 19.56 -11.57
CA ALA A 168 2.14 18.49 -11.22
C ALA A 168 0.97 19.03 -10.39
N TYR A 169 -0.19 18.37 -10.45
CA TYR A 169 -1.34 18.79 -9.63
C TYR A 169 -1.09 18.59 -8.13
N GLY A 170 -0.37 17.53 -7.75
CA GLY A 170 -0.01 17.27 -6.38
C GLY A 170 1.19 16.35 -6.25
N GLY A 171 1.85 16.40 -5.11
CA GLY A 171 2.95 15.51 -4.76
C GLY A 171 3.29 15.61 -3.29
N GLY A 172 3.84 14.53 -2.74
CA GLY A 172 4.12 14.44 -1.31
C GLY A 172 4.67 13.09 -0.89
N ALA A 173 4.73 12.91 0.42
CA ALA A 173 5.15 11.69 1.07
C ALA A 173 4.15 11.26 2.15
N ILE A 174 4.02 9.96 2.36
CA ILE A 174 3.12 9.34 3.33
C ILE A 174 3.86 8.17 3.97
N ALA A 175 3.84 8.08 5.30
CA ALA A 175 4.32 6.90 6.00
C ALA A 175 3.15 5.99 6.37
N LYS A 176 3.20 4.74 5.92
CA LYS A 176 2.34 3.64 6.38
C LYS A 176 3.22 2.59 7.06
N PRO A 177 2.69 1.72 7.93
CA PRO A 177 3.50 0.66 8.53
C PRO A 177 4.19 -0.15 7.43
N GLU A 178 5.47 -0.50 7.56
CA GLU A 178 6.23 -1.24 6.55
C GLU A 178 6.52 -0.50 5.23
N ALA A 179 6.04 0.73 5.02
CA ALA A 179 6.26 1.47 3.77
C ALA A 179 6.25 2.99 3.92
N PHE A 180 7.36 3.63 3.53
CA PHE A 180 7.45 5.07 3.28
C PHE A 180 7.21 5.34 1.79
N LEU A 181 6.17 6.09 1.48
CA LEU A 181 5.65 6.26 0.13
C LEU A 181 5.85 7.71 -0.31
N PHE A 182 6.39 7.89 -1.50
CA PHE A 182 6.36 9.14 -2.25
C PHE A 182 5.37 9.01 -3.40
N TYR A 183 4.73 10.12 -3.76
CA TYR A 183 3.84 10.15 -4.90
C TYR A 183 3.82 11.50 -5.60
N SER A 184 3.44 11.47 -6.88
CA SER A 184 2.93 12.62 -7.63
C SER A 184 1.64 12.26 -8.36
N TYR A 185 0.83 13.27 -8.62
CA TYR A 185 -0.50 13.13 -9.21
C TYR A 185 -0.66 14.14 -10.34
N ARG A 186 -1.05 13.65 -11.53
CA ARG A 186 -1.16 14.41 -12.79
C ARG A 186 0.11 15.20 -13.08
N ASP A 187 1.20 14.47 -13.24
CA ASP A 187 2.57 14.96 -13.33
C ASP A 187 3.08 14.99 -14.79
N PRO A 188 3.55 16.15 -15.30
CA PRO A 188 4.13 16.22 -16.64
C PRO A 188 5.54 15.61 -16.75
N TYR A 189 6.31 15.51 -15.66
CA TYR A 189 7.75 15.19 -15.70
C TYR A 189 8.15 14.08 -14.69
N PRO A 190 7.85 12.80 -14.99
CA PRO A 190 7.99 11.71 -14.02
C PRO A 190 9.42 11.46 -13.55
N LEU A 191 10.41 11.57 -14.44
CA LEU A 191 11.82 11.35 -14.11
C LEU A 191 12.36 12.44 -13.17
N LYS A 192 11.99 13.70 -13.42
CA LYS A 192 12.35 14.82 -12.54
C LYS A 192 11.74 14.63 -11.15
N THR A 193 10.53 14.12 -11.08
CA THR A 193 9.85 13.78 -9.82
C THR A 193 10.55 12.64 -9.07
N LEU A 194 10.96 11.56 -9.75
CA LEU A 194 11.73 10.48 -9.12
C LEU A 194 13.05 11.00 -8.50
N SER A 195 13.77 11.87 -9.22
CA SER A 195 14.96 12.53 -8.68
C SER A 195 14.62 13.45 -7.50
N SER A 196 13.47 14.14 -7.54
CA SER A 196 13.01 14.99 -6.45
C SER A 196 12.72 14.22 -5.18
N PHE A 197 12.20 12.98 -5.27
CA PHE A 197 12.02 12.11 -4.10
C PHE A 197 13.35 11.75 -3.42
N GLU A 198 14.39 11.44 -4.20
CA GLU A 198 15.72 11.12 -3.66
C GLU A 198 16.38 12.34 -3.04
N ASN A 199 16.27 13.48 -3.73
CA ASN A 199 16.80 14.74 -3.23
C ASN A 199 16.07 15.20 -1.96
N ALA A 200 14.78 14.90 -1.79
CA ALA A 200 14.04 15.24 -0.57
C ALA A 200 14.63 14.56 0.68
N ILE A 201 15.03 13.30 0.57
CA ILE A 201 15.63 12.55 1.69
C ILE A 201 17.04 13.10 2.00
N LYS A 202 17.86 13.32 0.96
CA LYS A 202 19.21 13.93 1.10
C LYS A 202 19.14 15.34 1.68
N TRP A 203 18.13 16.11 1.30
CA TRP A 203 17.85 17.42 1.85
C TRP A 203 17.50 17.33 3.33
N ALA A 204 16.65 16.38 3.73
CA ALA A 204 16.29 16.22 5.14
C ALA A 204 17.45 15.71 6.01
N SER A 205 18.36 14.92 5.48
CA SER A 205 19.53 14.44 6.24
C SER A 205 20.60 15.51 6.46
N SER A 206 20.62 16.58 5.66
CA SER A 206 21.63 17.65 5.71
C SER A 206 21.09 18.98 6.24
N ARG A 207 19.77 19.12 6.36
CA ARG A 207 19.13 20.36 6.81
C ARG A 207 19.02 20.44 8.32
N GLU A 208 19.25 21.64 8.84
CA GLU A 208 18.85 22.03 10.20
C GLU A 208 17.38 22.49 10.19
N PHE A 209 16.55 21.84 11.02
CA PHE A 209 15.13 22.16 11.14
C PHE A 209 14.88 23.05 12.35
N GLN A 210 13.99 24.03 12.18
CA GLN A 210 13.53 24.82 13.32
C GLN A 210 12.49 24.02 14.11
N ASP A 211 12.40 24.25 15.42
CA ASP A 211 11.37 23.63 16.26
C ASP A 211 9.95 23.82 15.72
N GLN A 212 9.70 24.97 15.11
CA GLN A 212 8.41 25.29 14.50
C GLN A 212 8.09 24.36 13.33
N ASP A 213 9.07 24.00 12.50
CA ASP A 213 8.87 23.07 11.38
C ASP A 213 8.44 21.68 11.89
N ILE A 214 9.08 21.22 12.96
CA ILE A 214 8.77 19.93 13.59
C ILE A 214 7.40 19.97 14.27
N LYS A 215 7.05 21.06 14.94
CA LYS A 215 5.73 21.26 15.57
C LYS A 215 4.62 21.22 14.51
N GLU A 216 4.78 21.92 13.39
CA GLU A 216 3.82 21.90 12.29
C GLU A 216 3.63 20.50 11.72
N ALA A 217 4.72 19.76 11.49
CA ALA A 217 4.65 18.38 11.02
C ALA A 217 3.93 17.45 12.03
N LYS A 218 4.22 17.59 13.33
CA LYS A 218 3.50 16.87 14.39
C LYS A 218 2.01 17.19 14.40
N LEU A 219 1.62 18.45 14.23
CA LEU A 219 0.20 18.84 14.18
C LEU A 219 -0.54 18.11 13.04
N SER A 220 0.07 17.96 11.87
CA SER A 220 -0.51 17.16 10.79
C SER A 220 -0.67 15.68 11.17
N VAL A 221 0.32 15.10 11.87
CA VAL A 221 0.22 13.73 12.39
C VAL A 221 -0.93 13.59 13.39
N PHE A 222 -1.12 14.58 14.28
CA PHE A 222 -2.21 14.60 15.25
C PHE A 222 -3.58 14.80 14.59
N GLN A 223 -3.68 15.62 13.54
CA GLN A 223 -4.92 15.76 12.77
C GLN A 223 -5.40 14.41 12.21
N GLU A 224 -4.48 13.54 11.77
CA GLU A 224 -4.83 12.18 11.33
C GLU A 224 -5.24 11.27 12.49
N LEU A 225 -4.55 11.36 13.63
CA LEU A 225 -4.81 10.51 14.80
C LEU A 225 -6.12 10.87 15.52
N ASP A 226 -6.46 12.16 15.53
CA ASP A 226 -7.58 12.75 16.29
C ASP A 226 -8.79 13.03 15.40
N TYR A 227 -8.79 12.55 14.17
CA TYR A 227 -9.93 12.67 13.28
C TYR A 227 -11.18 12.02 13.91
N PRO A 228 -12.35 12.68 13.87
CA PRO A 228 -13.57 12.15 14.46
C PRO A 228 -13.94 10.75 13.94
N VAL A 229 -14.11 9.80 14.85
CA VAL A 229 -14.52 8.43 14.52
C VAL A 229 -16.04 8.28 14.67
N SER A 230 -16.71 7.89 13.60
CA SER A 230 -18.15 7.62 13.59
C SER A 230 -18.51 6.45 14.51
N ALA A 231 -19.76 6.38 14.99
CA ALA A 231 -20.20 5.34 15.92
C ALA A 231 -19.95 3.92 15.39
N GLY A 232 -20.24 3.66 14.10
CA GLY A 232 -20.03 2.35 13.47
C GLY A 232 -18.57 1.98 13.19
N SER A 233 -17.64 2.93 13.29
CA SER A 233 -16.21 2.66 13.09
C SER A 233 -15.42 2.56 14.41
N ARG A 234 -16.05 2.83 15.55
CA ARG A 234 -15.40 2.75 16.87
C ARG A 234 -14.92 1.32 17.13
N GLY A 235 -13.67 1.18 17.58
CA GLY A 235 -13.08 -0.12 17.90
C GLY A 235 -12.64 -0.96 16.68
N LEU A 236 -12.96 -0.55 15.44
CA LEU A 236 -12.55 -1.30 14.24
C LEU A 236 -11.02 -1.37 14.08
N THR A 237 -10.29 -0.35 14.52
CA THR A 237 -8.82 -0.36 14.52
C THR A 237 -8.25 -1.52 15.35
N ARG A 238 -8.81 -1.77 16.54
CA ARG A 238 -8.42 -2.91 17.38
C ARG A 238 -8.92 -4.23 16.80
N PHE A 239 -10.16 -4.25 16.31
CA PHE A 239 -10.79 -5.46 15.79
C PHE A 239 -10.11 -5.99 14.51
N LEU A 240 -9.82 -5.10 13.55
CA LEU A 240 -9.24 -5.46 12.25
C LEU A 240 -7.72 -5.59 12.30
N ASN A 241 -7.04 -4.67 12.98
CA ASN A 241 -5.57 -4.57 12.93
C ASN A 241 -4.88 -5.04 14.22
N GLY A 242 -5.63 -5.40 15.26
CA GLY A 242 -5.05 -5.79 16.56
C GLY A 242 -4.42 -4.65 17.36
N ILE A 243 -4.55 -3.40 16.91
CA ILE A 243 -3.92 -2.25 17.55
C ILE A 243 -4.75 -1.85 18.78
N SER A 244 -4.21 -2.10 19.98
CA SER A 244 -4.84 -1.74 21.26
C SER A 244 -4.79 -0.24 21.54
N ASP A 245 -5.62 0.23 22.47
CA ASP A 245 -5.58 1.64 22.90
C ASP A 245 -4.26 1.98 23.58
N ASP A 246 -3.63 1.03 24.29
CA ASP A 246 -2.28 1.20 24.86
C ASP A 246 -1.23 1.40 23.76
N LEU A 247 -1.30 0.62 22.69
CA LEU A 247 -0.38 0.75 21.56
C LEU A 247 -0.60 2.08 20.82
N ARG A 248 -1.86 2.51 20.67
CA ARG A 248 -2.21 3.83 20.12
C ARG A 248 -1.66 4.96 20.99
N GLN A 249 -1.79 4.84 22.31
CA GLN A 249 -1.30 5.85 23.25
C GLN A 249 0.23 5.88 23.28
N SER A 250 0.89 4.73 23.23
CA SER A 250 2.34 4.63 23.11
C SER A 250 2.85 5.34 21.84
N HIS A 251 2.25 5.04 20.68
CA HIS A 251 2.56 5.72 19.41
C HIS A 251 2.32 7.23 19.50
N ARG A 252 1.23 7.65 20.16
CA ARG A 252 0.95 9.07 20.40
C ARG A 252 2.08 9.75 21.18
N ASN A 253 2.57 9.11 22.24
CA ASN A 253 3.68 9.61 23.05
C ASN A 253 4.99 9.68 22.23
N GLN A 254 5.25 8.68 21.39
CA GLN A 254 6.39 8.69 20.48
C GLN A 254 6.33 9.84 19.47
N VAL A 255 5.15 10.17 18.92
CA VAL A 255 4.96 11.34 18.05
C VAL A 255 5.27 12.64 18.80
N PHE A 256 4.87 12.76 20.07
CA PHE A 256 5.21 13.91 20.90
C PHE A 256 6.71 14.05 21.12
N SER A 257 7.45 12.95 21.26
CA SER A 257 8.90 12.98 21.54
C SER A 257 9.79 13.20 20.32
N VAL A 258 9.26 13.14 19.08
CA VAL A 258 10.08 13.36 17.87
C VAL A 258 10.72 14.75 17.87
N ASP A 259 12.02 14.86 17.63
CA ASP A 259 12.72 16.14 17.52
C ASP A 259 13.50 16.25 16.20
N ALA A 260 14.14 17.39 15.97
CA ALA A 260 14.91 17.64 14.75
C ALA A 260 16.10 16.66 14.60
N SER A 261 16.74 16.28 15.70
CA SER A 261 17.85 15.31 15.69
C SER A 261 17.37 13.95 15.19
N ARG A 262 16.24 13.47 15.71
CA ARG A 262 15.68 12.19 15.30
C ARG A 262 15.29 12.18 13.83
N ILE A 263 14.73 13.27 13.32
CA ILE A 263 14.41 13.43 11.89
C ILE A 263 15.68 13.36 11.03
N LYS A 264 16.75 14.03 11.44
CA LYS A 264 18.04 14.00 10.73
C LYS A 264 18.64 12.59 10.73
N ASP A 265 18.61 11.90 11.88
CA ASP A 265 19.11 10.54 12.03
C ASP A 265 18.40 9.55 11.12
N ILE A 266 17.06 9.52 11.14
CA ILE A 266 16.30 8.59 10.27
C ILE A 266 16.49 8.94 8.79
N SER A 267 16.60 10.23 8.45
CA SER A 267 16.85 10.66 7.07
C SER A 267 18.22 10.18 6.61
N GLY A 268 19.24 10.27 7.47
CA GLY A 268 20.58 9.72 7.24
C GLY A 268 20.55 8.20 7.02
N LYS A 269 19.84 7.45 7.88
CA LYS A 269 19.63 6.00 7.69
C LYS A 269 18.96 5.68 6.36
N MET A 270 17.95 6.46 5.95
CA MET A 270 17.28 6.29 4.66
C MET A 270 18.22 6.59 3.48
N VAL A 271 19.08 7.60 3.56
CA VAL A 271 20.11 7.86 2.52
C VAL A 271 21.07 6.69 2.39
N GLN A 272 21.56 6.15 3.51
CA GLN A 272 22.45 4.99 3.52
C GLN A 272 21.77 3.78 2.88
N LYS A 273 20.53 3.48 3.29
CA LYS A 273 19.72 2.38 2.72
C LYS A 273 19.48 2.53 1.22
N LEU A 274 19.35 3.76 0.72
CA LEU A 274 19.22 4.03 -0.72
C LEU A 274 20.53 3.94 -1.49
N SER A 275 21.66 4.12 -0.82
CA SER A 275 23.00 4.07 -1.41
C SER A 275 23.60 2.66 -1.38
N ASP A 276 23.11 1.80 -0.49
CA ASP A 276 23.48 0.40 -0.45
C ASP A 276 22.92 -0.35 -1.66
N THR A 277 23.75 -0.48 -2.70
CA THR A 277 23.43 -1.23 -3.90
C THR A 277 23.50 -2.74 -3.72
N SER A 278 23.80 -3.27 -2.53
CA SER A 278 23.73 -4.71 -2.28
C SER A 278 22.30 -5.16 -1.95
N ASP A 279 21.48 -4.26 -1.37
CA ASP A 279 20.12 -4.55 -0.94
C ASP A 279 19.08 -3.87 -1.84
N PHE A 280 18.97 -4.39 -3.07
CA PHE A 280 17.98 -3.94 -4.04
C PHE A 280 16.52 -4.23 -3.62
N HIS A 281 16.26 -4.92 -2.50
CA HIS A 281 14.93 -5.37 -2.07
C HIS A 281 14.09 -4.27 -1.41
N ASN A 282 14.71 -3.14 -1.08
CA ASN A 282 14.14 -2.13 -0.21
C ASN A 282 13.36 -1.01 -0.90
N VAL A 283 13.32 -0.99 -2.24
CA VAL A 283 12.77 0.12 -3.01
C VAL A 283 11.96 -0.39 -4.20
N GLY A 284 10.74 0.14 -4.34
CA GLY A 284 9.93 -0.03 -5.55
C GLY A 284 9.55 1.32 -6.17
N ARG A 285 9.43 1.35 -7.50
CA ARG A 285 9.10 2.51 -8.33
C ARG A 285 8.01 2.14 -9.32
N VAL A 286 7.01 2.99 -9.43
CA VAL A 286 5.94 2.82 -10.40
C VAL A 286 5.68 4.14 -11.08
N VAL A 287 5.56 4.10 -12.40
CA VAL A 287 5.10 5.21 -13.20
C VAL A 287 3.91 4.72 -14.02
N ILE A 288 2.80 5.45 -13.99
CA ILE A 288 1.67 5.24 -14.88
C ILE A 288 1.59 6.47 -15.79
N GLY A 289 1.49 6.32 -17.10
CA GLY A 289 1.52 7.48 -17.99
C GLY A 289 1.27 7.16 -19.47
N PRO A 290 1.42 8.17 -20.35
CA PRO A 290 1.16 8.07 -21.79
C PRO A 290 1.92 6.92 -22.45
N GLN A 291 1.29 6.21 -23.39
CA GLN A 291 2.00 5.25 -24.25
C GLN A 291 3.07 5.92 -25.12
N SER A 292 2.87 7.19 -25.47
CA SER A 292 3.82 8.00 -26.25
C SER A 292 5.02 8.49 -25.45
N SER A 293 5.07 8.23 -24.13
CA SER A 293 6.22 8.61 -23.33
C SER A 293 7.49 7.95 -23.89
N PRO A 294 8.60 8.72 -24.00
CA PRO A 294 9.83 8.23 -24.60
C PRO A 294 10.31 6.96 -23.89
N ASP A 295 11.02 6.10 -24.61
CA ASP A 295 11.59 4.85 -24.09
C ASP A 295 12.78 5.10 -23.13
N TRP A 296 12.63 5.97 -22.12
CA TRP A 296 13.54 6.01 -20.97
C TRP A 296 13.55 4.69 -20.18
N ILE A 297 12.68 3.75 -20.54
CA ILE A 297 12.60 2.38 -20.04
C ILE A 297 13.61 1.47 -20.76
N GLN A 298 14.01 1.82 -22.00
CA GLN A 298 15.05 1.12 -22.76
C GLN A 298 16.38 1.89 -22.80
N ASP A 299 16.33 3.23 -22.72
CA ASP A 299 17.49 4.10 -22.68
C ASP A 299 18.06 4.23 -21.25
N THR A 300 18.93 3.28 -20.93
CA THR A 300 20.01 3.43 -19.95
C THR A 300 20.93 4.59 -20.37
N PHE A 301 20.53 5.84 -20.16
CA PHE A 301 21.42 6.97 -20.39
C PHE A 301 22.45 7.07 -19.25
N GLY A 302 23.68 6.64 -19.57
CA GLY A 302 24.92 7.05 -18.91
C GLY A 302 25.44 6.08 -17.85
N GLN A 303 26.28 5.14 -18.29
CA GLN A 303 27.38 4.48 -17.55
C GLN A 303 27.18 3.94 -16.11
N ASP A 304 25.98 3.93 -15.51
CA ASP A 304 25.78 3.49 -14.12
C ASP A 304 24.37 2.91 -13.77
N SER A 305 23.51 2.60 -14.74
CA SER A 305 22.10 2.33 -14.44
C SER A 305 21.80 0.89 -14.00
N LYS A 306 21.99 0.60 -12.70
CA LYS A 306 21.59 -0.63 -11.98
C LYS A 306 20.05 -0.86 -11.85
N ILE A 307 19.21 -0.11 -12.57
CA ILE A 307 17.73 -0.10 -12.38
C ILE A 307 17.04 -0.55 -13.66
N ILE A 308 16.59 -1.81 -13.70
CA ILE A 308 15.81 -2.39 -14.81
C ILE A 308 14.33 -2.06 -14.63
N TRP A 309 13.68 -1.57 -15.70
CA TRP A 309 12.27 -1.23 -15.74
C TRP A 309 11.47 -2.24 -16.58
N GLU A 310 10.33 -2.66 -16.06
CA GLU A 310 9.32 -3.44 -16.78
C GLU A 310 8.32 -2.47 -17.44
N ARG A 311 8.15 -2.54 -18.76
CA ARG A 311 7.10 -1.81 -19.47
C ARG A 311 5.88 -2.72 -19.64
N VAL A 312 4.77 -2.35 -19.01
CA VAL A 312 3.48 -3.04 -19.14
C VAL A 312 2.53 -2.17 -19.94
N ILE A 313 2.05 -2.68 -21.08
CA ILE A 313 1.00 -2.03 -21.86
C ILE A 313 -0.33 -2.57 -21.34
N MET A 314 -1.15 -1.68 -20.76
CA MET A 314 -2.50 -2.05 -20.37
C MET A 314 -3.44 -1.82 -21.54
N MET A 315 -4.03 -2.91 -22.03
CA MET A 315 -5.15 -2.84 -22.95
C MET A 315 -6.38 -2.44 -22.12
N ILE A 316 -6.97 -1.30 -22.44
CA ILE A 316 -8.25 -0.84 -21.88
C ILE A 316 -9.32 -1.13 -22.92
#